data_AF-A0A5E4K083-F1
#
_entry.id   AF-A0A5E4K083-F1
#
_cell.length_a   1.000
_cell.length_b   1.000
_cell.length_c   1.000
_cell.angle_alpha   90.00
_cell.angle_beta   90.00
_cell.angle_gamma   90.00
#
_symmetry.space_group_name_H-M   'P 1'
#
loop_
_entity.id
_entity.type
_entity.pdbx_description
1 polymer ?
#
loop_
_entity_poly.entity_id
_entity_poly.type
_entity_poly.pdbx_seq_one_letter_code
_entity_poly.pdbx_strand_id
1 'polypeptide(L)'
;MEQCVQQCNPPQTCEENCQKYGNTAYYSDCLRQCKPTTTTTTTTTPPDCRDSDGSNINTAGEVHLGDQVYHDTCYDNMRVIEWTCKDGKPYQQRMTCPEECVNGACVQKPKTSLCEDSDGNNVNVYGVVRFEGKQYTDTCIDDLHVKEWICRDGKPTSLELTCAGRCVNGACSQSVTAMTYKG
;
A
#
# COMPACT_ATOMS: atom_id res chain seq x y z
N MET A 1 52.04 -2.27 52.86
CA MET A 1 52.49 -1.70 51.57
C MET A 1 51.26 -1.60 50.69
N GLU A 2 50.42 -0.63 51.04
CA GLU A 2 48.99 -0.47 50.67
C GLU A 2 48.80 0.45 49.45
N GLN A 3 49.86 0.78 48.71
CA GLN A 3 49.85 1.89 47.76
C GLN A 3 49.69 1.50 46.28
N CYS A 4 49.41 0.24 45.94
CA CYS A 4 49.20 -0.17 44.54
C CYS A 4 47.72 -0.29 44.14
N VAL A 5 46.78 -0.01 45.04
CA VAL A 5 45.35 -0.35 44.82
C VAL A 5 44.54 0.77 44.16
N GLN A 6 45.04 2.00 44.02
CA GLN A 6 44.11 3.13 43.83
C GLN A 6 44.12 3.99 42.57
N GLN A 7 44.93 3.80 41.53
CA GLN A 7 44.78 4.68 40.35
C GLN A 7 45.30 4.07 39.04
N CYS A 8 44.45 3.30 38.36
CA CYS A 8 44.52 3.19 36.90
C CYS A 8 43.72 4.37 36.33
N ASN A 9 44.40 5.49 36.05
CA ASN A 9 43.80 6.65 35.40
C ASN A 9 43.93 6.46 33.86
N PRO A 10 42.83 6.46 33.08
CA PRO A 10 42.94 6.42 31.62
C PRO A 10 43.74 7.63 31.11
N PRO A 11 44.66 7.50 30.14
CA PRO A 11 44.71 6.50 29.07
C PRO A 11 45.87 5.47 29.13
N GLN A 12 46.56 5.33 30.26
CA GLN A 12 47.76 4.45 30.33
C GLN A 12 47.38 2.99 30.60
N THR A 13 48.06 2.07 29.92
CA THR A 13 47.86 0.63 30.09
C THR A 13 48.43 0.16 31.44
N CYS A 14 47.88 -0.93 32.00
CA CYS A 14 48.37 -1.49 33.28
C CYS A 14 49.87 -1.86 33.25
N GLU A 15 50.37 -2.26 32.07
CA GLU A 15 51.76 -2.66 31.86
C GLU A 15 52.73 -1.46 32.01
N GLU A 16 52.37 -0.30 31.47
CA GLU A 16 53.14 0.95 31.59
C GLU A 16 53.20 1.44 33.06
N ASN A 17 52.12 1.28 33.82
CA ASN A 17 52.07 1.68 35.23
C ASN A 17 52.90 0.76 36.14
N CYS A 18 52.86 -0.56 35.93
CA CYS A 18 53.72 -1.48 36.68
C CYS A 18 55.22 -1.27 36.36
N GLN A 19 55.58 -0.86 35.13
CA GLN A 19 56.95 -0.49 34.77
C GLN A 19 57.42 0.81 35.43
N LYS A 20 56.53 1.80 35.59
CA LYS A 20 56.89 3.12 36.12
C LYS A 20 56.95 3.19 37.64
N TYR A 21 56.12 2.42 38.34
CA TYR A 21 55.96 2.52 39.80
C TYR A 21 56.16 1.19 40.55
N GLY A 22 56.33 0.07 39.85
CA GLY A 22 56.62 -1.21 40.47
C GLY A 22 58.05 -1.30 40.99
N ASN A 23 58.23 -1.68 42.25
CA ASN A 23 59.51 -2.20 42.72
C ASN A 23 59.79 -3.54 42.00
N THR A 24 61.00 -3.73 41.48
CA THR A 24 61.40 -4.92 40.70
C THR A 24 61.13 -6.25 41.41
N ALA A 25 61.07 -6.26 42.76
CA ALA A 25 60.74 -7.43 43.56
C ALA A 25 59.25 -7.86 43.52
N TYR A 26 58.33 -7.00 43.04
CA TYR A 26 56.87 -7.23 43.12
C TYR A 26 56.16 -7.11 41.75
N TYR A 27 56.93 -7.06 40.66
CA TYR A 27 56.40 -6.88 39.30
C TYR A 27 55.40 -7.97 38.91
N SER A 28 55.68 -9.24 39.26
CA SER A 28 54.78 -10.36 38.96
C SER A 28 53.46 -10.32 39.75
N ASP A 29 53.47 -9.74 40.95
CA ASP A 29 52.25 -9.62 41.78
C ASP A 29 51.37 -8.45 41.33
N CYS A 30 51.99 -7.36 40.84
CA CYS A 30 51.30 -6.24 40.19
C CYS A 30 50.46 -6.71 38.99
N LEU A 31 51.05 -7.53 38.13
CA LEU A 31 50.37 -8.09 36.95
C LEU A 31 49.22 -9.04 37.31
N ARG A 32 49.30 -9.77 38.44
CA ARG A 32 48.22 -10.66 38.88
C ARG A 32 47.01 -9.92 39.46
N GLN A 33 47.26 -8.77 40.11
CA GLN A 33 46.20 -7.98 40.75
C GLN A 33 45.55 -6.98 39.78
N CYS A 34 46.24 -6.61 38.70
CA CYS A 34 45.67 -5.87 37.59
C CYS A 34 44.78 -6.77 36.72
N LYS A 35 43.56 -7.07 37.18
CA LYS A 35 42.54 -7.57 36.24
C LYS A 35 42.18 -6.43 35.30
N PRO A 36 42.33 -6.57 33.97
CA PRO A 36 41.80 -5.57 33.05
C PRO A 36 40.29 -5.52 33.28
N THR A 37 39.80 -4.39 33.78
CA THR A 37 38.36 -4.11 33.78
C THR A 37 37.95 -4.08 32.32
N THR A 38 37.40 -5.20 31.83
CA THR A 38 36.78 -5.26 30.51
C THR A 38 35.48 -4.48 30.64
N THR A 39 35.59 -3.15 30.68
CA THR A 39 34.46 -2.30 30.37
C THR A 39 34.23 -2.52 28.89
N THR A 40 33.34 -3.46 28.58
CA THR A 40 32.75 -3.57 27.25
C THR A 40 31.99 -2.27 27.06
N THR A 41 32.68 -1.24 26.58
CA THR A 41 32.04 -0.13 25.89
C THR A 41 31.47 -0.80 24.63
N THR A 42 30.24 -1.31 24.74
CA THR A 42 29.40 -1.48 23.55
C THR A 42 29.39 -0.12 22.91
N THR A 43 30.20 0.05 21.87
CA THR A 43 30.05 1.13 20.91
C THR A 43 28.71 0.83 20.26
N THR A 44 27.63 1.25 20.92
CA THR A 44 26.28 1.15 20.40
C THR A 44 26.30 2.07 19.20
N THR A 45 26.54 1.50 18.02
CA THR A 45 26.25 2.17 16.76
C THR A 45 24.86 2.78 16.92
N PRO A 46 24.70 4.09 16.67
CA PRO A 46 23.40 4.73 16.75
C PRO A 46 22.38 3.84 16.02
N PRO A 47 21.22 3.56 16.62
CA PRO A 47 20.24 2.68 16.00
C PRO A 47 19.94 3.21 14.60
N ASP A 48 20.18 2.35 13.61
CA ASP A 48 19.96 2.69 12.21
C ASP A 48 18.46 2.82 11.96
N CYS A 49 18.06 3.87 11.25
CA CYS A 49 16.66 4.06 10.89
C CYS A 49 16.40 3.24 9.63
N ARG A 50 15.39 2.36 9.69
CA ARG A 50 15.02 1.50 8.58
C ARG A 50 13.57 1.70 8.20
N ASP A 51 13.33 1.93 6.93
CA ASP A 51 12.02 2.26 6.36
C ASP A 51 11.64 1.14 5.36
N SER A 52 10.43 0.60 5.48
CA SER A 52 9.99 -0.56 4.70
C SER A 52 9.67 -0.26 3.24
N ASP A 53 9.32 0.97 2.91
CA ASP A 53 8.73 1.37 1.63
C ASP A 53 9.10 2.78 1.19
N GLY A 54 9.83 3.53 2.02
CA GLY A 54 10.25 4.89 1.71
C GLY A 54 9.07 5.85 1.85
N SER A 55 9.03 6.89 1.02
CA SER A 55 7.91 7.84 0.99
C SER A 55 6.74 7.38 0.09
N ASN A 56 6.45 6.08 0.08
CA ASN A 56 5.41 5.51 -0.78
C ASN A 56 4.05 5.41 -0.10
N ILE A 57 3.27 6.48 -0.24
CA ILE A 57 1.90 6.59 0.29
C ILE A 57 0.89 5.51 -0.19
N ASN A 58 1.22 4.69 -1.19
CA ASN A 58 0.31 3.64 -1.71
C ASN A 58 0.60 2.25 -1.12
N THR A 59 1.64 2.13 -0.31
CA THR A 59 1.96 0.93 0.47
C THR A 59 1.76 1.28 1.94
N ALA A 60 1.29 0.34 2.76
CA ALA A 60 1.25 0.55 4.20
C ALA A 60 2.61 0.18 4.76
N GLY A 61 3.36 1.18 5.19
CA GLY A 61 4.74 1.05 5.63
C GLY A 61 4.94 1.10 7.14
N GLU A 62 6.20 0.88 7.52
CA GLU A 62 6.71 1.06 8.87
C GLU A 62 8.18 1.50 8.89
N VAL A 63 8.49 2.38 9.86
CA VAL A 63 9.84 2.81 10.20
C VAL A 63 10.29 2.18 11.51
N HIS A 64 11.48 1.58 11.50
CA HIS A 64 12.17 1.02 12.67
C HIS A 64 13.31 1.93 13.11
N LEU A 65 13.39 2.24 14.41
CA LEU A 65 14.55 2.87 15.04
C LEU A 65 14.89 2.12 16.33
N GLY A 66 15.84 1.18 16.25
CA GLY A 66 16.10 0.26 17.35
C GLY A 66 14.86 -0.61 17.61
N ASP A 67 14.35 -0.59 18.84
CA ASP A 67 13.14 -1.35 19.23
C ASP A 67 11.82 -0.59 18.97
N GLN A 68 11.89 0.64 18.45
CA GLN A 68 10.71 1.46 18.15
C GLN A 68 10.23 1.22 16.72
N VAL A 69 8.91 1.04 16.56
CA VAL A 69 8.25 0.89 15.25
C VAL A 69 7.19 1.97 15.08
N TYR A 70 7.18 2.62 13.92
CA TYR A 70 6.26 3.68 13.55
C TYR A 70 5.53 3.26 12.28
N HIS A 71 4.22 3.07 12.33
CA HIS A 71 3.43 2.61 11.20
C HIS A 71 2.77 3.77 10.47
N ASP A 72 2.64 3.64 9.16
CA ASP A 72 1.77 4.50 8.38
C ASP A 72 0.32 4.30 8.82
N THR A 73 -0.40 5.41 8.94
CA THR A 73 -1.76 5.39 9.48
C THR A 73 -2.64 6.40 8.76
N CYS A 74 -3.92 6.09 8.63
CA CYS A 74 -4.87 7.07 8.14
C CYS A 74 -5.14 8.11 9.23
N TYR A 75 -4.81 9.37 8.94
CA TYR A 75 -5.21 10.50 9.77
C TYR A 75 -6.71 10.74 9.66
N ASP A 76 -7.21 10.69 8.43
CA ASP A 76 -8.63 10.71 8.08
C ASP A 76 -8.82 9.97 6.74
N ASN A 77 -10.06 9.95 6.25
CA ASN A 77 -10.46 9.22 5.05
C ASN A 77 -9.69 9.64 3.79
N MET A 78 -9.08 10.82 3.78
CA MET A 78 -8.41 11.42 2.61
C MET A 78 -6.92 11.67 2.86
N ARG A 79 -6.38 11.33 4.03
CA ARG A 79 -5.01 11.68 4.41
C ARG A 79 -4.32 10.56 5.16
N VAL A 80 -3.12 10.23 4.72
CA VAL A 80 -2.21 9.29 5.39
C VAL A 80 -1.14 10.07 6.17
N ILE A 81 -0.80 9.58 7.36
CA ILE A 81 0.44 9.90 8.06
C ILE A 81 1.48 8.93 7.54
N GLU A 82 2.41 9.45 6.76
CA GLU A 82 3.54 8.73 6.21
C GLU A 82 4.74 8.87 7.14
N TRP A 83 5.32 7.76 7.58
CA TRP A 83 6.59 7.70 8.30
C TRP A 83 7.72 7.34 7.36
N THR A 84 8.82 8.09 7.44
CA THR A 84 10.01 7.83 6.64
C THR A 84 11.29 8.01 7.45
N CYS A 85 12.38 7.40 7.00
CA CYS A 85 13.70 7.69 7.55
C CYS A 85 14.33 8.93 6.90
N LYS A 86 14.53 9.99 7.68
CA LYS A 86 15.20 11.22 7.25
C LYS A 86 16.35 11.56 8.19
N ASP A 87 17.55 11.74 7.63
CA ASP A 87 18.78 12.03 8.40
C ASP A 87 19.02 11.04 9.55
N GLY A 88 18.70 9.75 9.31
CA GLY A 88 18.83 8.68 10.29
C GLY A 88 17.78 8.69 11.41
N LYS A 89 16.67 9.41 11.23
CA LYS A 89 15.60 9.53 12.24
C LYS A 89 14.21 9.31 11.61
N PRO A 90 13.25 8.78 12.38
CA PRO A 90 11.85 8.74 11.98
C PRO A 90 11.32 10.16 11.78
N TYR A 91 10.68 10.38 10.64
CA TYR A 91 10.08 11.65 10.26
C TYR A 91 8.71 11.39 9.66
N GLN A 92 7.69 12.11 10.13
CA GLN A 92 6.33 11.96 9.63
C GLN A 92 5.85 13.16 8.82
N GLN A 93 5.01 12.89 7.82
CA GLN A 93 4.27 13.90 7.06
C GLN A 93 2.81 13.49 6.91
N ARG A 94 1.92 14.48 6.74
CA ARG A 94 0.54 14.24 6.34
C ARG A 94 0.42 14.44 4.83
N MET A 95 0.04 13.39 4.13
CA MET A 95 -0.08 13.37 2.67
C MET A 95 -1.54 13.16 2.28
N THR A 96 -2.00 13.84 1.24
CA THR A 96 -3.38 13.70 0.74
C THR A 96 -3.46 12.52 -0.23
N CYS A 97 -4.39 11.61 0.02
CA CYS A 97 -4.69 10.50 -0.88
C CYS A 97 -5.50 10.97 -2.09
N PRO A 98 -5.27 10.39 -3.30
CA PRO A 98 -6.06 10.70 -4.48
C PRO A 98 -7.55 10.36 -4.32
N GLU A 99 -7.87 9.28 -3.61
CA GLU A 99 -9.25 8.82 -3.44
C GLU A 99 -9.60 8.52 -1.98
N GLU A 100 -8.94 7.55 -1.35
CA GLU A 100 -9.16 7.29 0.08
C GLU A 100 -7.91 6.71 0.76
N CYS A 101 -7.82 6.92 2.06
CA CYS A 101 -6.87 6.22 2.91
C CYS A 101 -7.56 5.02 3.57
N VAL A 102 -6.96 3.84 3.43
CA VAL A 102 -7.42 2.60 4.05
C VAL A 102 -6.22 1.88 4.65
N ASN A 103 -6.29 1.56 5.95
CA ASN A 103 -5.27 0.78 6.67
C ASN A 103 -3.82 1.30 6.50
N GLY A 104 -3.64 2.63 6.53
CA GLY A 104 -2.31 3.24 6.43
C GLY A 104 -1.78 3.41 5.01
N ALA A 105 -2.59 3.15 3.98
CA ALA A 105 -2.19 3.38 2.59
C ALA A 105 -3.27 4.13 1.81
N CYS A 106 -2.85 4.96 0.87
CA CYS A 106 -3.72 5.52 -0.15
C CYS A 106 -4.08 4.42 -1.16
N VAL A 107 -5.37 4.12 -1.25
CA VAL A 107 -5.90 3.16 -2.22
C VAL A 107 -6.69 3.90 -3.29
N GLN A 108 -6.51 3.46 -4.53
CA GLN A 108 -7.45 3.80 -5.60
C GLN A 108 -8.59 2.80 -5.50
N LYS A 109 -9.83 3.29 -5.46
CA LYS A 109 -10.97 2.40 -5.68
C LYS A 109 -10.79 1.82 -7.07
N PRO A 110 -11.00 0.50 -7.23
CA PRO A 110 -11.16 -0.02 -8.57
C PRO A 110 -12.24 0.83 -9.23
N LYS A 111 -11.93 1.40 -10.40
CA LYS A 111 -12.95 1.96 -11.27
C LYS A 111 -13.86 0.79 -11.63
N THR A 112 -14.84 0.50 -10.79
CA THR A 112 -15.93 -0.38 -11.14
C THR A 112 -16.55 0.29 -12.34
N SER A 113 -16.27 -0.24 -13.54
CA SER A 113 -16.98 0.18 -14.72
C SER A 113 -18.42 -0.23 -14.48
N LEU A 114 -19.20 0.67 -13.90
CA LEU A 114 -20.60 0.50 -13.50
C LEU A 114 -21.50 0.49 -14.73
N CYS A 115 -21.03 -0.09 -15.83
CA CYS A 115 -21.87 -0.35 -16.97
C CYS A 115 -22.59 -1.67 -16.67
N GLU A 116 -23.85 -1.54 -16.28
CA GLU A 116 -24.76 -2.66 -16.09
C GLU A 116 -25.73 -2.69 -17.25
N ASP A 117 -25.92 -3.87 -17.83
CA ASP A 117 -26.75 -4.11 -19.00
C ASP A 117 -27.81 -5.15 -18.61
N SER A 118 -29.10 -4.79 -18.70
CA SER A 118 -30.18 -5.60 -18.14
C SER A 118 -30.47 -6.91 -18.89
N ASP A 119 -30.06 -6.97 -20.14
CA ASP A 119 -30.35 -8.05 -21.08
C ASP A 119 -29.14 -8.44 -21.93
N GLY A 120 -28.05 -7.68 -21.85
CA GLY A 120 -26.84 -7.94 -22.60
C GLY A 120 -27.04 -7.55 -24.07
N ASN A 121 -26.40 -8.28 -24.98
CA ASN A 121 -26.61 -8.09 -26.41
C ASN A 121 -27.80 -8.95 -26.90
N ASN A 122 -29.01 -8.65 -26.45
CA ASN A 122 -30.21 -9.41 -26.76
C ASN A 122 -31.35 -8.55 -27.30
N VAL A 123 -31.26 -8.27 -28.59
CA VAL A 123 -32.22 -7.49 -29.38
C VAL A 123 -33.69 -7.89 -29.29
N ASN A 124 -34.03 -9.08 -28.76
CA ASN A 124 -35.44 -9.52 -28.62
C ASN A 124 -36.03 -9.17 -27.24
N VAL A 125 -35.24 -8.59 -26.35
CA VAL A 125 -35.64 -8.11 -25.03
C VAL A 125 -35.46 -6.59 -25.03
N TYR A 126 -36.27 -5.89 -24.24
CA TYR A 126 -36.07 -4.46 -24.05
C TYR A 126 -34.98 -4.26 -23.00
N GLY A 127 -33.89 -3.61 -23.40
CA GLY A 127 -32.73 -3.37 -22.57
C GLY A 127 -32.59 -1.98 -22.00
N VAL A 128 -31.87 -1.92 -20.88
CA VAL A 128 -31.47 -0.71 -20.17
C VAL A 128 -30.03 -0.87 -19.71
N VAL A 129 -29.14 -0.06 -20.30
CA VAL A 129 -27.79 0.16 -19.82
C VAL A 129 -27.75 1.27 -18.78
N ARG A 130 -27.22 0.98 -17.58
CA ARG A 130 -26.94 1.95 -16.52
C ARG A 130 -25.44 2.22 -16.48
N PHE A 131 -25.04 3.49 -16.46
CA PHE A 131 -23.63 3.87 -16.38
C PHE A 131 -23.48 5.26 -15.74
N GLU A 132 -22.68 5.35 -14.67
CA GLU A 132 -22.41 6.62 -13.94
C GLU A 132 -23.69 7.40 -13.59
N GLY A 133 -24.74 6.68 -13.16
CA GLY A 133 -26.04 7.27 -12.80
C GLY A 133 -26.93 7.67 -13.99
N LYS A 134 -26.48 7.48 -15.23
CA LYS A 134 -27.27 7.66 -16.45
C LYS A 134 -27.91 6.34 -16.90
N GLN A 135 -28.99 6.45 -17.66
CA GLN A 135 -29.69 5.31 -18.28
C GLN A 135 -29.71 5.49 -19.80
N TYR A 136 -29.46 4.41 -20.52
CA TYR A 136 -29.54 4.29 -21.96
C TYR A 136 -30.46 3.11 -22.25
N THR A 137 -31.50 3.31 -23.03
CA THR A 137 -32.53 2.29 -23.25
C THR A 137 -32.61 1.93 -24.71
N ASP A 138 -32.94 0.69 -25.01
CA ASP A 138 -33.14 0.28 -26.40
C ASP A 138 -34.35 0.99 -26.98
N THR A 139 -34.23 1.40 -28.23
CA THR A 139 -35.28 2.16 -28.92
C THR A 139 -35.40 1.73 -30.36
N CYS A 140 -36.63 1.62 -30.85
CA CYS A 140 -36.87 1.49 -32.28
C CYS A 140 -36.50 2.78 -33.00
N ILE A 141 -35.62 2.67 -34.00
CA ILE A 141 -35.31 3.77 -34.92
C ILE A 141 -36.44 3.88 -35.94
N ASP A 142 -36.87 2.73 -36.46
CA ASP A 142 -38.02 2.55 -37.33
C ASP A 142 -38.65 1.16 -37.12
N ASP A 143 -39.59 0.77 -37.98
CA ASP A 143 -40.31 -0.50 -37.89
C ASP A 143 -39.41 -1.74 -38.03
N LEU A 144 -38.20 -1.61 -38.58
CA LEU A 144 -37.27 -2.71 -38.88
C LEU A 144 -35.92 -2.58 -38.18
N HIS A 145 -35.59 -1.44 -37.58
CA HIS A 145 -34.30 -1.21 -36.94
C HIS A 145 -34.45 -0.86 -35.45
N VAL A 146 -33.68 -1.55 -34.62
CA VAL A 146 -33.51 -1.26 -33.19
C VAL A 146 -32.14 -0.63 -32.95
N LYS A 147 -32.13 0.41 -32.13
CA LYS A 147 -30.93 0.92 -31.48
C LYS A 147 -30.75 0.17 -30.17
N GLU A 148 -29.82 -0.78 -30.15
CA GLU A 148 -29.44 -1.56 -28.98
C GLU A 148 -28.35 -0.83 -28.20
N TRP A 149 -28.50 -0.69 -26.89
CA TRP A 149 -27.44 -0.25 -26.00
C TRP A 149 -26.86 -1.44 -25.25
N ILE A 150 -25.54 -1.57 -25.30
CA ILE A 150 -24.82 -2.63 -24.58
C ILE A 150 -23.67 -2.08 -23.76
N CYS A 151 -23.23 -2.87 -22.79
CA CYS A 151 -21.96 -2.64 -22.10
C CYS A 151 -20.80 -3.32 -22.83
N ARG A 152 -19.86 -2.51 -23.37
CA ARG A 152 -18.62 -2.98 -24.01
C ARG A 152 -17.42 -2.28 -23.39
N ASP A 153 -16.42 -3.05 -22.96
CA ASP A 153 -15.22 -2.55 -22.27
C ASP A 153 -15.55 -1.61 -21.10
N GLY A 154 -16.64 -1.93 -20.38
CA GLY A 154 -17.10 -1.16 -19.25
C GLY A 154 -17.77 0.18 -19.58
N LYS A 155 -18.17 0.42 -20.85
CA LYS A 155 -18.81 1.66 -21.28
C LYS A 155 -20.08 1.40 -22.12
N PRO A 156 -21.07 2.30 -22.08
CA PRO A 156 -22.24 2.23 -22.95
C PRO A 156 -21.82 2.38 -24.42
N THR A 157 -22.25 1.45 -25.26
CA THR A 157 -22.06 1.47 -26.71
C THR A 157 -23.39 1.18 -27.37
N SER A 158 -23.77 1.95 -28.39
CA SER A 158 -24.98 1.66 -29.16
C SER A 158 -24.66 0.94 -30.46
N LEU A 159 -25.48 -0.04 -30.82
CA LEU A 159 -25.52 -0.71 -32.11
C LEU A 159 -26.85 -0.39 -32.81
N GLU A 160 -26.84 -0.38 -34.13
CA GLU A 160 -28.06 -0.33 -34.94
C GLU A 160 -28.20 -1.68 -35.64
N LEU A 161 -29.31 -2.37 -35.38
CA LEU A 161 -29.52 -3.76 -35.78
C LEU A 161 -30.87 -3.90 -36.48
N THR A 162 -30.90 -4.67 -37.56
CA THR A 162 -32.13 -4.96 -38.30
C THR A 162 -32.86 -6.15 -37.67
N CYS A 163 -34.15 -5.96 -37.35
CA CYS A 163 -35.02 -6.99 -36.83
C CYS A 163 -35.45 -8.00 -37.90
N ALA A 164 -35.56 -9.27 -37.50
CA ALA A 164 -36.14 -10.31 -38.37
C ALA A 164 -37.67 -10.14 -38.55
N GLY A 165 -38.36 -9.62 -37.53
CA GLY A 165 -39.75 -9.20 -37.57
C GLY A 165 -39.85 -7.68 -37.60
N ARG A 166 -40.61 -7.09 -36.66
CA ARG A 166 -40.67 -5.64 -36.47
C ARG A 166 -40.00 -5.23 -35.16
N CYS A 167 -39.50 -4.01 -35.10
CA CYS A 167 -39.17 -3.40 -33.83
C CYS A 167 -40.44 -2.88 -33.14
N VAL A 168 -40.66 -3.29 -31.90
CA VAL A 168 -41.80 -2.86 -31.08
C VAL A 168 -41.30 -2.57 -29.67
N ASN A 169 -41.56 -1.37 -29.15
CA ASN A 169 -41.19 -0.95 -27.80
C ASN A 169 -39.70 -1.15 -27.45
N GLY A 170 -38.81 -0.90 -28.41
CA GLY A 170 -37.37 -1.01 -28.20
C GLY A 170 -36.81 -2.43 -28.31
N ALA A 171 -37.59 -3.42 -28.77
CA ALA A 171 -37.11 -4.78 -29.00
C ALA A 171 -37.62 -5.35 -30.33
N CYS A 172 -36.85 -6.25 -30.92
CA CYS A 172 -37.24 -7.01 -32.11
C CYS A 172 -38.24 -8.12 -31.75
N SER A 173 -39.36 -8.16 -32.44
CA SER A 173 -40.26 -9.32 -32.42
C SER A 173 -39.64 -10.47 -33.21
N GLN A 174 -39.61 -11.68 -32.65
CA GLN A 174 -39.39 -12.87 -33.47
C GLN A 174 -40.65 -13.09 -34.33
N SER A 175 -40.47 -13.24 -35.65
CA SER A 175 -41.57 -13.49 -36.57
C SER A 175 -42.41 -14.69 -36.11
N VAL A 176 -43.68 -14.46 -35.77
CA VAL A 176 -44.65 -15.52 -35.48
C VAL A 176 -45.06 -16.15 -36.82
N THR A 177 -44.28 -17.07 -37.36
CA THR A 177 -44.75 -17.97 -38.43
C THR A 177 -45.36 -19.24 -37.84
N ALA A 178 -46.47 -19.08 -37.13
CA ALA A 178 -47.48 -20.13 -36.99
C ALA A 178 -48.70 -19.76 -37.84
N MET A 179 -48.53 -19.76 -39.16
CA MET A 179 -49.67 -19.76 -40.08
C MET A 179 -50.20 -21.19 -40.18
N THR A 180 -51.10 -21.57 -39.27
CA THR A 180 -51.96 -22.74 -39.49
C THR A 180 -53.06 -22.32 -40.46
N TYR A 181 -52.96 -22.73 -41.73
CA TYR A 181 -54.13 -22.71 -42.61
C TYR A 181 -55.05 -23.86 -42.17
N LYS A 182 -56.27 -23.52 -41.72
CA LYS A 182 -57.36 -24.47 -41.58
C LYS A 182 -58.11 -24.57 -42.91
N GLY A 183 -58.20 -25.81 -43.41
CA GLY A 183 -59.30 -26.41 -44.16
C GLY A 183 -59.85 -25.65 -45.35
#